data_AF-A0A0Q4KEQ9-F1
#
_entry.id   AF-A0A0Q4KEQ9-F1
#
_cell.length_a   1.000
_cell.length_b   1.000
_cell.length_c   1.000
_cell.angle_alpha   90.00
_cell.angle_beta   90.00
_cell.angle_gamma   90.00
#
_symmetry.space_group_name_H-M   'P 1'
#
loop_
_entity.id
_entity.type
_entity.pdbx_description
1 polymer ?
#
loop_
_entity_poly.entity_id
_entity_poly.type
_entity_poly.pdbx_seq_one_letter_code
_entity_poly.pdbx_strand_id
1 'polypeptide(L)'
;MLSLVLLFQVAAPTPAPTDEIVVQAKRARCSVQLRGREMSSREFDAHVRDWARGVPVRVIAPDRASNRCLARILFKLSDKGVTAIEFVDPAQDHAQ
;
A
#
# COMPACT_ATOMS: atom_id res chain seq x y z
N MET A 1 -43.38 34.21 1.52
CA MET A 1 -42.18 33.87 2.33
C MET A 1 -41.59 32.61 1.74
N LEU A 2 -40.51 32.72 0.95
CA LEU A 2 -39.85 31.58 0.32
C LEU A 2 -38.56 31.31 1.09
N SER A 3 -38.55 30.26 1.91
CA SER A 3 -37.38 29.88 2.70
C SER A 3 -36.37 29.15 1.81
N LEU A 4 -35.17 29.73 1.70
CA LEU A 4 -34.03 29.12 1.04
C LEU A 4 -33.37 28.12 2.00
N VAL A 5 -33.48 26.82 1.72
CA VAL A 5 -32.77 25.77 2.45
C VAL A 5 -31.37 25.65 1.86
N LEU A 6 -30.36 26.07 2.61
CA LEU A 6 -28.94 25.87 2.27
C LEU A 6 -28.55 24.41 2.59
N LEU A 7 -28.34 23.61 1.55
CA LEU A 7 -27.71 22.30 1.64
C LEU A 7 -26.21 22.47 1.87
N PHE A 8 -25.75 22.25 3.10
CA PHE A 8 -24.33 22.06 3.37
C PHE A 8 -23.89 20.71 2.79
N GLN A 9 -23.25 20.73 1.62
CA GLN A 9 -22.53 19.57 1.11
C GLN A 9 -21.26 19.38 1.93
N VAL A 10 -21.27 18.39 2.83
CA VAL A 10 -20.05 17.88 3.44
C VAL A 10 -19.25 17.17 2.36
N ALA A 11 -18.19 17.82 1.86
CA ALA A 11 -17.21 17.15 1.01
C ALA A 11 -16.52 16.07 1.85
N ALA A 12 -16.70 14.81 1.48
CA ALA A 12 -15.96 13.71 2.10
C ALA A 12 -14.46 13.95 1.88
N PRO A 13 -13.59 13.69 2.89
CA PRO A 13 -12.16 13.82 2.71
C PRO A 13 -11.70 12.89 1.59
N THR A 14 -11.09 13.45 0.54
CA THR A 14 -10.45 12.68 -0.51
C THR A 14 -9.38 11.79 0.14
N PRO A 15 -9.45 10.45 0.02
CA PRO A 15 -8.42 9.59 0.60
C PRO A 15 -7.06 9.97 0.01
N ALA A 16 -6.07 10.16 0.88
CA ALA A 16 -4.71 10.43 0.46
C ALA A 16 -4.25 9.31 -0.50
N PRO A 17 -3.49 9.63 -1.56
CA PRO A 17 -2.97 8.61 -2.46
C PRO A 17 -2.16 7.60 -1.64
N THR A 18 -2.70 6.39 -1.55
CA THR A 18 -2.14 5.29 -0.78
C THR A 18 -1.30 4.46 -1.74
N ASP A 19 0.01 4.40 -1.49
CA ASP A 19 0.88 3.58 -2.33
C ASP A 19 0.54 2.11 -2.12
N GLU A 20 0.47 1.39 -3.24
CA GLU A 20 0.21 -0.04 -3.26
C GLU A 20 1.47 -0.79 -3.68
N ILE A 21 1.87 -1.74 -2.85
CA ILE A 21 2.99 -2.62 -3.12
C ILE A 21 2.54 -4.05 -3.35
N VAL A 22 3.11 -4.68 -4.38
CA VAL A 22 2.90 -6.09 -4.65
C VAL A 22 4.15 -6.86 -4.21
N VAL A 23 3.99 -7.78 -3.26
CA VAL A 23 5.06 -8.69 -2.85
C VAL A 23 5.14 -9.84 -3.84
N GLN A 24 6.34 -10.14 -4.31
CA GLN A 24 6.56 -11.26 -5.22
C GLN A 24 7.70 -12.16 -4.76
N ALA A 25 7.53 -13.45 -4.92
CA ALA A 25 8.65 -14.39 -4.95
C ALA A 25 9.14 -14.53 -6.40
N LYS A 26 10.43 -14.31 -6.63
CA LYS A 26 11.12 -14.53 -7.91
C LYS A 26 12.27 -15.48 -7.69
N ARG A 27 12.13 -16.75 -8.12
CA ARG A 27 13.13 -17.81 -7.91
C ARG A 27 13.50 -17.88 -6.41
N ALA A 28 14.74 -17.54 -6.05
CA ALA A 28 15.25 -17.57 -4.69
C ALA A 28 15.20 -16.21 -3.95
N ARG A 29 14.60 -15.17 -4.53
CA ARG A 29 14.54 -13.82 -3.93
C ARG A 29 13.10 -13.31 -3.79
N CYS A 30 12.85 -12.49 -2.78
CA CYS A 30 11.62 -11.71 -2.68
C CYS A 30 11.86 -10.31 -3.22
N SER A 31 10.96 -9.85 -4.09
CA SER A 31 10.96 -8.52 -4.67
C SER A 31 9.66 -7.80 -4.33
N VAL A 32 9.70 -6.48 -4.34
CA VAL A 32 8.52 -5.62 -4.14
C VAL A 32 8.32 -4.82 -5.41
N GLN A 33 7.08 -4.75 -5.89
CA GLN A 33 6.70 -3.84 -6.96
C GLN A 33 5.89 -2.67 -6.42
N LEU A 34 6.04 -1.52 -7.06
CA LEU A 34 5.19 -0.35 -6.88
C LEU A 34 4.75 0.08 -8.28
N ARG A 35 3.44 0.22 -8.49
CA ARG A 35 2.85 0.60 -9.79
C ARG A 35 3.34 -0.31 -10.94
N GLY A 36 3.32 -1.61 -10.71
CA GLY A 36 3.74 -2.64 -11.68
C GLY A 36 5.26 -2.76 -11.92
N ARG A 37 6.09 -1.88 -11.35
CA ARG A 37 7.55 -1.90 -11.51
C ARG A 37 8.25 -2.44 -10.28
N GLU A 38 9.23 -3.32 -10.47
CA GLU A 38 10.10 -3.76 -9.37
C GLU A 38 10.91 -2.57 -8.82
N MET A 39 10.83 -2.36 -7.50
CA MET A 39 11.63 -1.36 -6.80
C MET A 39 13.01 -1.90 -6.46
N SER A 40 14.03 -1.07 -6.66
CA SER A 40 15.36 -1.26 -6.08
C SER A 40 15.33 -1.07 -4.56
N SER A 41 16.36 -1.55 -3.86
CA SER A 41 16.50 -1.33 -2.42
C SER A 41 16.53 0.15 -2.04
N ARG A 42 17.16 1.00 -2.87
CA ARG A 42 17.24 2.45 -2.63
C ARG A 42 15.89 3.12 -2.74
N GLU A 43 15.11 2.76 -3.78
CA GLU A 43 13.75 3.29 -3.96
C GLU A 43 12.83 2.84 -2.82
N PHE A 44 12.90 1.56 -2.45
CA PHE A 44 12.16 1.05 -1.30
C PHE A 44 12.47 1.86 -0.04
N ASP A 45 13.76 2.09 0.27
CA ASP A 45 14.15 2.86 1.45
C ASP A 45 13.74 4.34 1.37
N ALA A 46 13.56 4.89 0.17
CA ALA A 46 13.03 6.24 -0.02
C ALA A 46 11.54 6.30 0.33
N HIS A 47 10.73 5.41 -0.24
CA HIS A 47 9.30 5.35 0.01
C HIS A 47 8.97 5.00 1.47
N VAL A 48 9.75 4.11 2.09
CA VAL A 48 9.53 3.75 3.49
C VAL A 48 9.63 4.94 4.43
N ARG A 49 10.48 5.93 4.15
CA ARG A 49 10.53 7.15 4.95
C ARG A 49 9.22 7.93 4.93
N ASP A 50 8.47 7.82 3.84
CA ASP A 50 7.16 8.46 3.70
C ASP A 50 6.08 7.65 4.42
N TRP A 51 6.07 6.32 4.24
CA TRP A 51 5.14 5.42 4.94
C TRP A 51 5.33 5.43 6.45
N ALA A 52 6.57 5.57 6.94
CA ALA A 52 6.87 5.68 8.36
C ALA A 52 6.31 6.96 9.02
N ARG A 53 5.91 7.97 8.22
CA ARG A 53 5.20 9.16 8.73
C ARG A 53 3.69 8.95 8.88
N GLY A 54 3.22 7.71 8.76
CA GLY A 54 1.82 7.35 8.90
C GLY A 54 1.03 7.38 7.60
N VAL A 55 1.70 7.48 6.44
CA VAL A 55 1.04 7.25 5.15
C VAL A 55 0.74 5.76 5.04
N PRO A 56 -0.55 5.35 4.91
CA PRO A 56 -0.88 3.94 4.75
C PRO A 56 -0.18 3.35 3.52
N VAL A 57 0.23 2.09 3.63
CA VAL A 57 0.72 1.30 2.49
C VAL A 57 -0.16 0.08 2.32
N ARG A 58 -0.68 -0.10 1.11
CA ARG A 58 -1.47 -1.28 0.73
C ARG A 58 -0.54 -2.39 0.27
N VAL A 59 -0.67 -3.57 0.85
CA VAL A 59 0.17 -4.73 0.56
C VAL A 59 -0.69 -5.80 -0.10
N ILE A 60 -0.36 -6.10 -1.35
CA ILE A 60 -0.90 -7.25 -2.09
C ILE A 60 0.12 -8.38 -2.03
N ALA A 61 -0.34 -9.56 -1.63
CA ALA A 61 0.43 -10.80 -1.66
C ALA A 61 -0.29 -11.81 -2.56
N PRO A 62 0.01 -11.84 -3.88
CA PRO A 62 -0.58 -12.82 -4.79
C PRO A 62 -0.25 -14.25 -4.35
N ASP A 63 -1.04 -15.25 -4.74
CA ASP A 63 -0.84 -16.66 -4.34
C ASP A 63 0.58 -17.19 -4.57
N ARG A 64 1.25 -16.65 -5.59
CA ARG A 64 2.64 -16.97 -5.95
C ARG A 64 3.69 -16.30 -5.06
N ALA A 65 3.31 -15.41 -4.15
CA ALA A 65 4.17 -14.87 -3.11
C ALA A 65 4.25 -15.90 -1.98
N SER A 66 5.45 -16.39 -1.67
CA SER A 66 5.60 -17.28 -0.51
C SER A 66 5.33 -16.50 0.78
N ASN A 67 4.72 -17.16 1.78
CA ASN A 67 4.54 -16.59 3.13
C ASN A 67 5.86 -16.06 3.70
N ARG A 68 6.99 -16.73 3.38
CA ARG A 68 8.33 -16.28 3.74
C ARG A 68 8.65 -14.89 3.15
N CYS A 69 8.29 -14.65 1.89
CA CYS A 69 8.51 -13.37 1.24
C CYS A 69 7.63 -12.28 1.81
N LEU A 70 6.35 -12.58 2.07
CA LEU A 70 5.46 -11.64 2.73
C LEU A 70 6.00 -11.24 4.10
N ALA A 71 6.27 -12.23 4.97
CA ALA A 71 6.81 -11.99 6.31
C ALA A 71 8.10 -11.15 6.27
N ARG A 72 9.04 -11.46 5.37
CA ARG A 72 10.29 -10.71 5.23
C ARG A 72 10.06 -9.24 4.89
N ILE A 73 9.11 -8.93 4.02
CA ILE A 73 8.80 -7.55 3.64
C ILE A 73 8.07 -6.83 4.79
N LEU A 74 7.13 -7.49 5.46
CA LEU A 74 6.43 -6.92 6.62
C LEU A 74 7.39 -6.59 7.76
N PHE A 75 8.32 -7.49 8.11
CA PHE A 75 9.34 -7.20 9.10
C PHE A 75 10.22 -6.02 8.67
N LYS A 76 10.65 -5.98 7.40
CA LYS A 76 11.44 -4.84 6.90
C LYS A 76 10.70 -3.51 6.98
N LEU A 77 9.38 -3.49 6.75
CA LEU A 77 8.55 -2.29 6.90
C LEU A 77 8.45 -1.89 8.38
N SER A 78 8.16 -2.85 9.26
CA SER A 78 8.07 -2.65 10.71
C SER A 78 9.38 -2.15 11.31
N ASP A 79 10.52 -2.75 10.96
CA ASP A 79 11.86 -2.37 11.42
C ASP A 79 12.21 -0.92 11.06
N LYS A 80 11.56 -0.38 10.03
CA LYS A 80 11.75 0.99 9.56
C LYS A 80 10.64 1.95 10.02
N GLY A 81 9.76 1.51 10.92
CA GLY A 81 8.75 2.35 11.57
C GLY A 81 7.45 2.54 10.80
N VAL A 82 7.17 1.71 9.78
CA VAL A 82 5.86 1.74 9.11
C VAL A 82 4.83 1.05 10.00
N THR A 83 3.78 1.78 10.39
CA THR A 83 2.73 1.30 11.31
C THR A 83 1.36 1.16 10.67
N ALA A 84 1.13 1.81 9.52
CA ALA A 84 -0.14 1.77 8.79
C ALA A 84 0.00 0.86 7.56
N ILE A 85 -0.34 -0.42 7.72
CA ILE A 85 -0.31 -1.43 6.66
C ILE A 85 -1.71 -1.99 6.44
N GLU A 86 -2.20 -1.94 5.22
CA GLU A 86 -3.48 -2.51 4.81
C GLU A 86 -3.22 -3.73 3.92
N PHE A 87 -3.79 -4.88 4.26
CA PHE A 87 -3.72 -6.07 3.39
C PHE A 87 -4.85 -6.04 2.38
N VAL A 88 -4.50 -6.20 1.11
CA VAL A 88 -5.46 -6.21 0.01
C VAL A 88 -5.48 -7.60 -0.60
N ASP A 89 -6.68 -8.16 -0.72
CA ASP A 89 -6.91 -9.45 -1.38
C ASP A 89 -6.58 -9.31 -2.88
N PRO A 90 -5.69 -10.15 -3.43
CA PRO A 90 -5.36 -10.16 -4.87
C PRO A 90 -6.59 -10.29 -5.78
N ALA A 91 -7.66 -10.94 -5.33
CA ALA A 91 -8.89 -11.09 -6.11
C ALA A 91 -9.61 -9.75 -6.36
N GLN A 92 -9.33 -8.72 -5.55
CA GLN A 92 -9.93 -7.39 -5.69
C GLN A 92 -9.14 -6.45 -6.61
N ASP A 93 -7.93 -6.84 -7.04
CA ASP A 93 -7.10 -6.06 -7.96
C ASP A 93 -7.46 -6.31 -9.45
N HIS A 94 -8.14 -7.41 -9.76
CA HIS A 94 -8.59 -7.75 -11.12
C HIS A 94 -9.90 -7.07 -11.56
N ALA A 95 -10.47 -6.20 -10.72
CA ALA A 95 -11.75 -5.51 -10.99
C ALA A 95 -11.59 -4.08 -11.55
N GLN A 96 -10.39 -3.70 -12.00
CA GLN A 96 -10.10 -2.40 -12.61
C GLN A 96 -9.60 -2.51 -14.05
#